data_AF-A0A354FXG8-F1
#
_entry.id   AF-A0A354FXG8-F1
#
_cell.length_a   1.000
_cell.length_b   1.000
_cell.length_c   1.000
_cell.angle_alpha   90.00
_cell.angle_beta   90.00
_cell.angle_gamma   90.00
#
_symmetry.space_group_name_H-M   'P 1'
#
loop_
_entity.id
_entity.type
_entity.pdbx_description
1 polymer ?
#
loop_
_entity_poly.entity_id
_entity_poly.type
_entity_poly.pdbx_seq_one_letter_code
_entity_poly.pdbx_strand_id
1 'polypeptide(L)' 'CYLFSHAAVPLLQDFMSKVDTSVIGKGLNSSDQSVDNQTLVQVNAIIRDHEVEEIGIYLREAMGAMKPINA' A
#
# COMPACT_ATOMS: atom_id res chain seq x y z
N CYS A 1 11.07 2.65 17.54
CA CYS A 1 9.87 3.33 16.96
C CYS A 1 9.03 4.13 17.98
N TYR A 2 9.54 4.45 19.18
CA TYR A 2 8.77 5.17 20.20
C TYR A 2 8.46 6.63 19.80
N LEU A 3 9.44 7.34 19.22
CA LEU A 3 9.30 8.76 18.90
C LEU A 3 8.17 9.02 17.89
N PHE A 4 8.08 8.18 16.86
CA PHE A 4 7.01 8.26 15.86
C PHE A 4 5.67 7.82 16.43
N SER A 5 5.60 6.67 17.11
CA SER A 5 4.33 6.13 17.60
C SER A 5 3.68 7.03 18.66
N HIS A 6 4.48 7.68 19.51
CA HIS A 6 3.98 8.62 20.51
C HIS A 6 3.29 9.84 19.88
N ALA A 7 3.71 10.27 18.68
CA ALA A 7 3.07 11.36 17.95
C ALA A 7 1.92 10.87 17.05
N ALA A 8 2.11 9.74 16.37
CA ALA A 8 1.15 9.23 15.38
C ALA A 8 -0.14 8.69 16.01
N VAL A 9 -0.07 8.08 17.20
CA VAL A 9 -1.26 7.50 17.86
C VAL A 9 -2.26 8.59 18.27
N PRO A 10 -1.88 9.67 18.99
CA PRO A 10 -2.80 10.77 19.27
C PRO A 10 -3.31 11.44 17.99
N LEU A 11 -2.44 11.62 16.98
CA LEU A 11 -2.80 12.25 15.71
C LEU A 11 -3.94 11.53 14.98
N LEU A 12 -3.94 10.19 15.02
CA LEU A 12 -4.93 9.38 14.32
C LEU A 12 -6.15 9.02 15.18
N GLN A 13 -6.21 9.43 16.46
CA GLN A 13 -7.24 8.99 17.40
C GLN A 13 -8.67 9.36 16.96
N ASP A 14 -8.88 10.60 16.54
CA ASP A 14 -10.19 11.08 16.07
C ASP A 14 -10.58 10.53 14.70
N PHE A 15 -9.59 10.17 13.88
CA PHE A 15 -9.82 9.47 12.62
C PHE A 15 -10.30 8.05 12.90
N MET A 16 -9.56 7.31 13.72
CA MET A 16 -9.86 5.90 14.03
C MET A 16 -11.18 5.71 14.78
N SER A 17 -11.62 6.68 15.58
CA SER A 17 -12.92 6.61 16.27
C SER A 17 -14.14 6.60 15.34
N LYS A 18 -13.96 7.01 14.08
CA LYS A 18 -15.00 7.07 13.04
C LYS A 18 -14.93 5.91 12.05
N VAL A 19 -13.87 5.11 12.09
CA VAL A 19 -13.68 4.00 11.15
C VAL A 19 -14.57 2.82 11.56
N ASP A 20 -15.37 2.33 10.62
CA ASP A 20 -16.25 1.18 10.85
C ASP A 20 -15.50 -0.16 10.73
N THR A 21 -15.98 -1.18 11.43
CA THR A 21 -15.45 -2.56 11.38
C THR A 21 -15.53 -3.23 10.00
N SER A 22 -16.36 -2.71 9.09
CA SER A 22 -16.41 -3.12 7.68
C SER A 22 -15.17 -2.69 6.89
N VAL A 23 -14.47 -1.65 7.35
CA VAL A 23 -13.22 -1.17 6.72
C VAL A 23 -12.02 -1.96 7.24
N ILE A 24 -12.01 -2.33 8.53
CA ILE A 24 -10.91 -3.06 9.17
C ILE A 24 -11.47 -4.16 10.08
N GLY A 25 -10.96 -5.38 9.93
CA GLY A 25 -11.26 -6.52 10.81
C GLY A 25 -12.36 -7.46 10.29
N LYS A 26 -13.25 -6.97 9.42
CA LYS A 26 -14.15 -7.83 8.62
C LYS A 26 -13.61 -7.99 7.21
N GLY A 27 -13.82 -9.17 6.60
CA GLY A 27 -13.51 -9.40 5.19
C GLY A 27 -14.49 -8.68 4.27
N LEU A 28 -14.16 -8.62 2.98
CA LEU A 28 -15.08 -8.13 1.95
C LEU A 28 -16.25 -9.11 1.82
N ASN A 29 -17.47 -8.68 2.17
CA ASN A 29 -18.67 -9.52 2.11
C ASN A 29 -19.24 -9.69 0.69
N SER A 30 -18.66 -9.03 -0.31
CA SER A 30 -19.09 -9.12 -1.71
C SER A 30 -18.48 -10.35 -2.37
N SER A 31 -19.32 -11.24 -2.91
CA SER A 31 -18.90 -12.27 -3.85
C SER A 31 -18.70 -11.73 -5.27
N ASP A 32 -19.18 -10.51 -5.53
CA ASP A 32 -19.03 -9.82 -6.80
C ASP A 32 -17.74 -8.95 -6.78
N GLN A 33 -16.95 -9.09 -7.85
CA GLN A 33 -15.70 -8.35 -8.09
C GLN A 33 -15.90 -7.21 -9.09
N SER A 34 -17.14 -6.96 -9.51
CA SER A 34 -17.47 -5.83 -10.37
C SER A 34 -17.13 -4.51 -9.67
N VAL A 35 -16.30 -3.71 -10.32
CA VAL A 35 -15.91 -2.36 -9.91
C VAL A 35 -15.99 -1.44 -11.12
N ASP A 36 -16.07 -0.13 -10.88
CA ASP A 36 -15.98 0.83 -11.97
C ASP A 36 -14.60 0.78 -12.64
N ASN A 37 -14.59 0.44 -13.93
CA ASN A 37 -13.35 0.28 -14.71
C ASN A 37 -12.56 1.59 -14.81
N GLN A 38 -13.23 2.74 -14.85
CA GLN A 38 -12.53 4.03 -14.95
C GLN A 38 -11.75 4.31 -13.67
N THR A 39 -12.41 4.18 -12.52
CA THR A 39 -11.77 4.31 -11.21
C THR A 39 -10.64 3.30 -11.03
N LEU A 40 -10.83 2.04 -11.44
CA LEU A 40 -9.82 1.00 -11.35
C LEU A 40 -8.56 1.35 -12.16
N VAL A 41 -8.74 1.79 -13.42
CA VAL A 41 -7.62 2.18 -14.28
C VAL A 41 -6.89 3.40 -13.70
N GLN A 42 -7.64 4.40 -13.22
CA GLN A 42 -7.08 5.62 -12.65
C GLN A 42 -6.24 5.34 -11.39
N VAL A 43 -6.79 4.59 -10.44
CA VAL A 43 -6.09 4.25 -9.19
C VAL A 43 -4.84 3.40 -9.48
N ASN A 44 -4.94 2.44 -10.41
CA ASN A 44 -3.79 1.63 -10.81
C ASN A 44 -2.68 2.46 -11.46
N ALA A 45 -3.02 3.47 -12.27
CA ALA A 45 -2.03 4.39 -12.83
C ALA A 45 -1.33 5.16 -11.73
N ILE A 46 -2.07 5.78 -10.80
CA ILE A 46 -1.51 6.55 -9.68
C ILE A 46 -0.54 5.70 -8.82
N ILE A 47 -0.90 4.44 -8.54
CA ILE A 47 -0.04 3.54 -7.76
C ILE A 47 1.25 3.20 -8.49
N ARG A 48 1.16 2.88 -9.79
CA ARG A 48 2.33 2.46 -10.60
C ARG A 48 3.27 3.61 -10.92
N ASP A 49 2.71 4.80 -11.10
CA ASP A 49 3.45 6.01 -11.47
C ASP A 49 3.98 6.77 -10.23
N HIS A 50 3.80 6.22 -9.02
CA HIS A 50 4.35 6.81 -7.81
C HIS A 50 5.89 6.64 -7.80
N GLU A 51 6.63 7.72 -7.50
CA GLU A 51 8.12 7.76 -7.58
C GLU A 51 8.80 6.61 -6.82
N VAL A 52 8.23 6.22 -5.67
CA VAL A 52 8.72 5.06 -4.89
C VAL A 52 8.68 3.75 -5.66
N GLU A 53 7.67 3.55 -6.51
CA GLU A 53 7.54 2.35 -7.34
C GLU A 53 8.48 2.40 -8.54
N GLU A 54 8.69 3.57 -9.16
CA GLU A 54 9.66 3.74 -10.26
C GLU A 54 11.08 3.29 -9.82
N ILE A 55 11.57 3.87 -8.73
CA ILE A 55 12.88 3.50 -8.18
C ILE A 55 12.87 2.06 -7.65
N GLY A 56 11.76 1.64 -7.04
CA GLY A 56 11.57 0.28 -6.55
C GLY A 56 11.71 -0.78 -7.63
N ILE A 57 11.16 -0.55 -8.82
CA ILE A 57 11.28 -1.43 -9.99
C ILE A 57 12.75 -1.55 -10.39
N TYR A 58 13.43 -0.43 -10.60
CA TYR A 58 14.84 -0.42 -11.00
C TYR A 58 15.74 -1.19 -10.01
N LEU A 59 15.58 -0.95 -8.71
CA LEU A 59 16.37 -1.62 -7.68
C LEU A 59 16.07 -3.12 -7.61
N ARG A 60 14.81 -3.53 -7.70
CA ARG A 60 14.42 -4.96 -7.67
C ARG A 60 14.91 -5.71 -8.89
N GLU A 61 14.84 -5.11 -10.08
CA GLU A 61 15.39 -5.68 -11.31
C GLU A 61 16.90 -5.87 -11.22
N ALA A 62 17.62 -4.84 -10.73
CA ALA A 62 19.06 -4.92 -10.53
C ALA A 62 19.45 -6.02 -9.53
N MET A 63 18.73 -6.15 -8.42
CA MET A 63 18.96 -7.21 -7.42
C MET A 63 18.63 -8.60 -7.95
N GLY A 64 17.59 -8.75 -8.77
CA GLY A 64 17.25 -10.04 -9.40
C GLY A 64 18.31 -10.50 -10.41
N ALA A 65 18.98 -9.56 -11.07
CA ALA A 65 20.09 -9.83 -11.98
C ALA A 65 21.43 -10.10 -11.28
N MET A 66 21.54 -9.83 -9.97
CA MET A 66 22.76 -10.10 -9.21
C MET A 66 22.95 -11.61 -9.03
N LYS A 67 23.91 -12.18 -9.77
CA LYS A 67 24.42 -13.51 -9.48
C LYS A 67 25.34 -13.43 -8.27
N PRO A 68 25.29 -14.42 -7.35
CA PRO A 68 26.29 -14.50 -6.29
C PRO A 68 27.67 -14.64 -6.93
N ILE A 69 28.57 -13.71 -6.60
CA ILE A 69 29.98 -13.83 -6.93
C ILE A 69 30.55 -14.79 -5.89
N ASN A 70 30.43 -16.10 -6.13
CA ASN A 70 31.08 -17.09 -5.29
C ASN A 70 32.59 -17.09 -5.60
N ALA A 71 33.40 -17.11 -4.55
CA ALA A 71 34.81 -17.47 -4.59
C ALA A 71 35.00 -18.99 -4.63
#